data_AF-A0A432I9Y8-F1
#
_entry.id   AF-A0A432I9Y8-F1
#
_cell.length_a   1.000
_cell.length_b   1.000
_cell.length_c   1.000
_cell.angle_alpha   90.00
_cell.angle_beta   90.00
_cell.angle_gamma   90.00
#
_symmetry.space_group_name_H-M   'P 1'
#
loop_
_entity.id
_entity.type
_entity.pdbx_description
1 polymer ?
#
loop_
_entity_poly.entity_id
_entity_poly.type
_entity_poly.pdbx_seq_one_letter_code
_entity_poly.pdbx_strand_id
1 'polypeptide(L)'
;KDALERGAEKIILGIGGSATNDLGIGMATALGYRFLDSEGKEVQPTGENLIRIQRIEKDRINPLLKNVDLQIASDVTNPLYGKNGAARIYASQKGASKEEVEWLDRGLKHLSGIIQKQLGVDLQNIPGAGAAGGLGGGAIAFFNGKIESGIKIIKNIAGFDQKIKDANWIITGEGKIDAQTFSGKVISGVLESAKKQKTAVAVFCGISELTTLEIREKGIDYLCEISKNEISLDTAYKNTFKNLVDAAKDFAKDIC
;
A
#
# COMPACT_ATOMS: atom_id res chain seq x y z
N LYS A 1 12.38 0.74 -14.94
CA LYS A 1 13.43 0.87 -15.97
C LYS A 1 13.64 2.33 -16.35
N ASP A 2 12.66 2.98 -16.99
CA ASP A 2 12.75 4.40 -17.38
C ASP A 2 13.19 5.33 -16.23
N ALA A 3 12.61 5.21 -15.03
CA ALA A 3 13.05 5.97 -13.86
C ALA A 3 14.55 5.81 -13.53
N LEU A 4 15.09 4.60 -13.66
CA LEU A 4 16.53 4.33 -13.45
C LEU A 4 17.37 4.98 -14.55
N GLU A 5 16.91 4.89 -15.81
CA GLU A 5 17.60 5.46 -16.97
C GLU A 5 17.60 7.00 -16.95
N ARG A 6 16.62 7.60 -16.27
CA ARG A 6 16.58 9.03 -15.96
C ARG A 6 17.42 9.43 -14.74
N GLY A 7 18.12 8.48 -14.11
CA GLY A 7 19.00 8.73 -12.98
C GLY A 7 18.31 8.84 -11.63
N ALA A 8 17.10 8.27 -11.45
CA ALA A 8 16.46 8.25 -10.15
C ALA A 8 17.26 7.38 -9.16
N GLU A 9 17.72 7.98 -8.07
CA GLU A 9 18.40 7.28 -6.97
C GLU A 9 17.42 6.76 -5.90
N LYS A 10 16.20 7.32 -5.87
CA LYS A 10 15.13 6.91 -4.98
C LYS A 10 13.83 6.73 -5.75
N ILE A 11 13.19 5.58 -5.57
CA ILE A 11 11.92 5.25 -6.20
C ILE A 11 10.92 4.86 -5.12
N ILE A 12 9.79 5.56 -5.11
CA ILE A 12 8.63 5.18 -4.31
C ILE A 12 7.61 4.56 -5.25
N LEU A 13 7.32 3.28 -5.05
CA LEU A 13 6.39 2.52 -5.85
C LEU A 13 5.09 2.28 -5.07
N GLY A 14 4.01 2.92 -5.49
CA GLY A 14 2.66 2.57 -5.05
C GLY A 14 2.16 1.33 -5.77
N ILE A 15 1.71 0.32 -5.03
CA ILE A 15 1.36 -1.00 -5.58
C ILE A 15 -0.13 -1.37 -5.41
N GLY A 16 -0.95 -0.42 -4.99
CA GLY A 16 -2.40 -0.61 -4.84
C GLY A 16 -3.11 -0.88 -6.17
N GLY A 17 -4.25 -1.59 -6.12
CA GLY A 17 -5.09 -1.81 -7.31
C GLY A 17 -4.53 -2.80 -8.34
N SER A 18 -3.60 -3.68 -7.94
CA SER A 18 -2.98 -4.65 -8.84
C SER A 18 -3.97 -5.63 -9.48
N ALA A 19 -3.76 -5.99 -10.75
CA ALA A 19 -4.45 -7.10 -11.43
C ALA A 19 -3.63 -8.41 -11.43
N THR A 20 -2.38 -8.39 -10.98
CA THR A 20 -1.45 -9.53 -11.08
C THR A 20 -1.40 -10.39 -9.82
N ASN A 21 -0.93 -11.63 -9.96
CA ASN A 21 -0.57 -12.53 -8.87
C ASN A 21 0.63 -13.40 -9.27
N ASP A 22 1.78 -12.77 -9.44
CA ASP A 22 2.98 -13.36 -10.04
C ASP A 22 4.24 -13.20 -9.17
N LEU A 23 4.11 -12.79 -7.89
CA LEU A 23 5.26 -12.48 -7.03
C LEU A 23 6.17 -11.38 -7.62
N GLY A 24 5.70 -10.59 -8.59
CA GLY A 24 6.52 -9.60 -9.29
C GLY A 24 7.60 -10.19 -10.20
N ILE A 25 7.49 -11.45 -10.62
CA ILE A 25 8.45 -12.02 -11.59
C ILE A 25 8.42 -11.29 -12.93
N GLY A 26 7.27 -10.74 -13.36
CA GLY A 26 7.21 -9.89 -14.55
C GLY A 26 8.07 -8.63 -14.42
N MET A 27 8.02 -7.98 -13.26
CA MET A 27 8.87 -6.82 -12.95
C MET A 27 10.35 -7.20 -12.88
N ALA A 28 10.67 -8.34 -12.25
CA ALA A 28 12.02 -8.90 -12.19
C ALA A 28 12.59 -9.19 -13.58
N THR A 29 11.84 -9.89 -14.43
CA THR A 29 12.26 -10.23 -15.79
C THR A 29 12.50 -8.99 -16.63
N ALA A 30 11.63 -7.98 -16.55
CA ALA A 30 11.81 -6.71 -17.26
C ALA A 30 13.07 -5.93 -16.84
N LEU A 31 13.65 -6.28 -15.68
CA LEU A 31 14.85 -5.69 -15.11
C LEU A 31 16.08 -6.61 -15.16
N GLY A 32 15.98 -7.74 -15.86
CA GLY A 32 17.11 -8.61 -16.20
C GLY A 32 17.27 -9.88 -15.37
N TYR A 33 16.30 -10.19 -14.50
CA TYR A 33 16.21 -11.54 -13.92
C TYR A 33 15.77 -12.55 -14.97
N ARG A 34 16.20 -13.80 -14.82
CA ARG A 34 15.72 -14.92 -15.63
C ARG A 34 15.24 -16.02 -14.70
N PHE A 35 14.10 -16.60 -15.02
CA PHE A 35 13.49 -17.69 -14.25
C PHE A 35 13.44 -18.91 -15.15
N LEU A 36 14.08 -20.00 -14.73
CA LEU A 36 14.24 -21.20 -15.55
C LEU A 36 13.47 -22.37 -14.97
N ASP A 37 12.94 -23.23 -15.83
CA ASP A 37 12.32 -24.50 -15.45
C ASP A 37 13.35 -25.63 -15.26
N SER A 38 12.86 -26.87 -15.10
CA SER A 38 13.69 -28.06 -14.91
C SER A 38 14.55 -28.42 -16.13
N GLU A 39 14.17 -27.97 -17.33
CA GLU A 39 14.93 -28.17 -18.56
C GLU A 39 15.94 -27.03 -18.81
N GLY A 40 15.98 -26.03 -17.92
CA GLY A 40 16.81 -24.84 -18.10
C GLY A 40 16.24 -23.84 -19.10
N LYS A 41 14.96 -23.96 -19.47
CA LYS A 41 14.28 -23.02 -20.38
C LYS A 41 13.66 -21.88 -19.59
N GLU A 42 13.63 -20.69 -20.20
CA GLU A 42 12.98 -19.53 -19.59
C GLU A 42 11.48 -19.74 -19.46
N VAL A 43 10.99 -19.44 -18.27
CA VAL A 43 9.58 -19.50 -17.91
C VAL A 43 8.94 -18.17 -18.26
N GLN A 44 7.79 -18.23 -18.95
CA GLN A 44 7.00 -17.04 -19.19
C GLN A 44 6.56 -16.43 -17.84
N PRO A 45 6.75 -15.11 -17.61
CA PRO A 45 6.58 -14.51 -16.30
C PRO A 45 5.09 -14.27 -15.98
N THR A 46 4.38 -15.35 -15.65
CA THR A 46 2.97 -15.35 -15.26
C THR A 46 2.77 -16.11 -13.95
N GLY A 47 1.68 -15.76 -13.22
CA GLY A 47 1.33 -16.43 -11.97
C GLY A 47 1.13 -17.94 -12.10
N GLU A 48 0.53 -18.38 -13.20
CA GLU A 48 0.31 -19.80 -13.51
C GLU A 48 1.62 -20.60 -13.53
N ASN A 49 2.69 -19.99 -14.06
CA ASN A 49 3.96 -20.66 -14.27
C ASN A 49 4.90 -20.62 -13.06
N LEU A 50 4.51 -19.96 -11.95
CA LEU A 50 5.34 -19.88 -10.74
C LEU A 50 5.80 -21.25 -10.24
N ILE A 51 4.92 -22.25 -10.32
CA ILE A 51 5.18 -23.63 -9.89
C ILE A 51 6.23 -24.36 -10.73
N ARG A 52 6.49 -23.89 -11.96
CA ARG A 52 7.43 -24.52 -12.89
C ARG A 52 8.85 -24.04 -12.70
N ILE A 53 9.05 -22.88 -12.09
CA ILE A 53 10.36 -22.27 -11.87
C ILE A 53 11.19 -23.21 -10.99
N GLN A 54 12.44 -23.45 -11.36
CA GLN A 54 13.42 -24.24 -10.60
C GLN A 54 14.68 -23.44 -10.28
N ARG A 55 15.01 -22.42 -11.09
CA ARG A 55 16.22 -21.61 -10.91
C ARG A 55 15.99 -20.13 -11.22
N ILE A 56 16.66 -19.28 -10.46
CA ILE A 56 16.69 -17.82 -10.65
C ILE A 56 18.11 -17.44 -11.06
N GLU A 57 18.26 -16.77 -12.20
CA GLU A 57 19.54 -16.24 -12.69
C GLU A 57 19.55 -14.71 -12.64
N LYS A 58 20.74 -14.17 -12.34
CA LYS A 58 20.99 -12.76 -12.05
C LYS A 58 22.09 -12.13 -12.92
N ASP A 59 22.51 -12.83 -13.97
CA ASP A 59 23.63 -12.47 -14.84
C ASP A 59 23.34 -11.22 -15.69
N ARG A 60 22.07 -10.88 -15.92
CA ARG A 60 21.64 -9.77 -16.79
C ARG A 60 20.94 -8.63 -16.05
N ILE A 61 21.00 -8.60 -14.71
CA ILE A 61 20.34 -7.56 -13.93
C ILE A 61 20.89 -6.19 -14.32
N ASN A 62 19.99 -5.23 -14.49
CA ASN A 62 20.35 -3.84 -14.73
C ASN A 62 21.27 -3.31 -13.60
N PRO A 63 22.53 -2.94 -13.88
CA PRO A 63 23.48 -2.50 -12.85
C PRO A 63 23.00 -1.29 -12.04
N LEU A 64 22.14 -0.44 -12.60
CA LEU A 64 21.59 0.73 -11.94
C LEU A 64 20.76 0.37 -10.70
N LEU A 65 20.20 -0.83 -10.63
CA LEU A 65 19.41 -1.29 -9.48
C LEU A 65 20.21 -1.36 -8.18
N LYS A 66 21.53 -1.51 -8.24
CA LYS A 66 22.37 -1.62 -7.03
C LYS A 66 22.37 -0.35 -6.18
N ASN A 67 22.10 0.80 -6.81
CA ASN A 67 22.26 2.11 -6.17
C ASN A 67 20.93 2.80 -5.87
N VAL A 68 19.80 2.10 -6.06
CA VAL A 68 18.47 2.70 -5.88
C VAL A 68 17.82 2.31 -4.56
N ASP A 69 17.38 3.33 -3.81
CA ASP A 69 16.49 3.17 -2.67
C ASP A 69 15.06 2.94 -3.18
N LEU A 70 14.63 1.67 -3.22
CA LEU A 70 13.29 1.28 -3.62
C LEU A 70 12.38 1.14 -2.39
N GLN A 71 11.46 2.07 -2.24
CA GLN A 71 10.41 2.03 -1.21
C GLN A 71 9.09 1.60 -1.84
N ILE A 72 8.46 0.58 -1.27
CA ILE A 72 7.17 0.06 -1.69
C ILE A 72 6.11 0.59 -0.73
N ALA A 73 5.22 1.44 -1.23
CA ALA A 73 4.13 1.99 -0.45
C ALA A 73 2.98 0.98 -0.37
N SER A 74 2.78 0.39 0.81
CA SER A 74 1.73 -0.61 1.06
C SER A 74 1.33 -0.63 2.52
N ASP A 75 0.02 -0.63 2.78
CA ASP A 75 -0.56 -0.70 4.13
C ASP A 75 -1.14 -2.08 4.46
N VAL A 76 -1.03 -3.06 3.55
CA VAL A 76 -1.40 -4.46 3.80
C VAL A 76 -0.26 -5.25 4.42
N THR A 77 -0.59 -6.07 5.42
CA THR A 77 0.37 -6.88 6.19
C THR A 77 0.32 -8.36 5.84
N ASN A 78 -0.55 -8.76 4.90
CA ASN A 78 -0.77 -10.13 4.50
C ASN A 78 0.55 -10.84 4.13
N PRO A 79 0.76 -12.08 4.62
CA PRO A 79 1.92 -12.88 4.23
C PRO A 79 1.83 -13.27 2.75
N LEU A 80 2.89 -13.88 2.23
CA LEU A 80 2.96 -14.23 0.80
C LEU A 80 1.91 -15.29 0.40
N TYR A 81 1.83 -16.40 1.12
CA TYR A 81 0.93 -17.52 0.82
C TYR A 81 0.20 -18.05 2.07
N GLY A 82 -0.74 -18.97 1.86
CA GLY A 82 -1.54 -19.62 2.90
C GLY A 82 -2.90 -18.93 3.10
N LYS A 83 -3.61 -19.28 4.18
CA LYS A 83 -5.01 -18.84 4.40
C LYS A 83 -5.21 -17.33 4.30
N ASN A 84 -4.24 -16.55 4.79
CA ASN A 84 -4.26 -15.09 4.75
C ASN A 84 -3.33 -14.50 3.68
N GLY A 85 -2.83 -15.34 2.78
CA GLY A 85 -1.83 -14.98 1.77
C GLY A 85 -2.40 -14.26 0.55
N ALA A 86 -1.51 -13.83 -0.35
CA ALA A 86 -1.84 -12.98 -1.48
C ALA A 86 -2.95 -13.56 -2.36
N ALA A 87 -2.80 -14.83 -2.79
CA ALA A 87 -3.76 -15.46 -3.68
C ALA A 87 -5.12 -15.69 -2.99
N ARG A 88 -5.10 -16.23 -1.77
CA ARG A 88 -6.34 -16.57 -1.02
C ARG A 88 -7.19 -15.35 -0.69
N ILE A 89 -6.58 -14.19 -0.47
CA ILE A 89 -7.31 -12.96 -0.12
C ILE A 89 -7.68 -12.13 -1.35
N TYR A 90 -6.80 -12.05 -2.36
CA TYR A 90 -6.94 -11.04 -3.42
C TYR A 90 -7.10 -11.59 -4.83
N ALA A 91 -6.90 -12.89 -5.10
CA ALA A 91 -6.95 -13.38 -6.48
C ALA A 91 -8.39 -13.42 -7.03
N SER A 92 -9.39 -13.78 -6.23
CA SER A 92 -10.78 -13.88 -6.71
C SER A 92 -11.35 -12.55 -7.19
N GLN A 93 -11.06 -11.45 -6.49
CA GLN A 93 -11.45 -10.09 -6.96
C GLN A 93 -10.71 -9.65 -8.23
N LYS A 94 -9.63 -10.34 -8.62
CA LYS A 94 -8.89 -10.13 -9.88
C LYS A 94 -9.37 -11.09 -10.99
N GLY A 95 -10.41 -11.88 -10.73
CA GLY A 95 -11.01 -12.81 -11.70
C GLY A 95 -10.61 -14.27 -11.56
N ALA A 96 -9.81 -14.65 -10.56
CA ALA A 96 -9.39 -16.05 -10.41
C ALA A 96 -10.50 -16.97 -9.88
N SER A 97 -10.64 -18.15 -10.50
CA SER A 97 -11.47 -19.25 -10.02
C SER A 97 -10.93 -19.81 -8.69
N LYS A 98 -11.71 -20.67 -8.02
CA LYS A 98 -11.26 -21.32 -6.78
C LYS A 98 -10.03 -22.19 -7.03
N GLU A 99 -10.04 -22.96 -8.12
CA GLU A 99 -8.93 -23.83 -8.54
C GLU A 99 -7.68 -23.01 -8.86
N GLU A 100 -7.84 -21.89 -9.57
CA GLU A 100 -6.76 -20.96 -9.89
C GLU A 100 -6.16 -20.34 -8.63
N VAL A 101 -6.99 -19.95 -7.65
CA VAL A 101 -6.50 -19.44 -6.36
C VAL A 101 -5.60 -20.48 -5.66
N GLU A 102 -5.98 -21.76 -5.67
CA GLU A 102 -5.16 -22.81 -5.05
C GLU A 102 -3.87 -23.07 -5.82
N TRP A 103 -3.92 -22.99 -7.14
CA TRP A 103 -2.76 -23.12 -8.01
C TRP A 103 -1.76 -21.98 -7.77
N LEU A 104 -2.25 -20.74 -7.76
CA LEU A 104 -1.47 -19.55 -7.50
C LEU A 104 -0.83 -19.57 -6.11
N ASP A 105 -1.56 -19.97 -5.06
CA ASP A 105 -1.03 -20.08 -3.70
C ASP A 105 0.11 -21.11 -3.61
N ARG A 106 -0.03 -22.25 -4.29
CA ARG A 106 1.05 -23.25 -4.40
C ARG A 106 2.25 -22.71 -5.18
N GLY A 107 2.01 -21.99 -6.27
CA GLY A 107 3.06 -21.34 -7.06
C GLY A 107 3.85 -20.33 -6.24
N LEU A 108 3.17 -19.47 -5.47
CA LEU A 108 3.80 -18.51 -4.56
C LEU A 108 4.65 -19.22 -3.50
N LYS A 109 4.12 -20.28 -2.87
CA LYS A 109 4.84 -21.08 -1.87
C LYS A 109 6.09 -21.74 -2.46
N HIS A 110 5.97 -22.30 -3.66
CA HIS A 110 7.06 -22.95 -4.36
C HIS A 110 8.19 -21.97 -4.70
N LEU A 111 7.87 -20.85 -5.35
CA LEU A 111 8.88 -19.84 -5.68
C LEU A 111 9.49 -19.21 -4.43
N SER A 112 8.72 -18.99 -3.37
CA SER A 112 9.23 -18.55 -2.07
C SER A 112 10.32 -19.49 -1.54
N GLY A 113 10.15 -20.80 -1.66
CA GLY A 113 11.16 -21.78 -1.26
C GLY A 113 12.44 -21.72 -2.11
N ILE A 114 12.33 -21.41 -3.40
CA ILE A 114 13.49 -21.22 -4.28
C ILE A 114 14.22 -19.92 -3.93
N ILE A 115 13.48 -18.84 -3.70
CA ILE A 115 14.02 -17.55 -3.25
C ILE A 115 14.79 -17.72 -1.94
N GLN A 116 14.22 -18.44 -0.96
CA GLN A 116 14.91 -18.71 0.29
C GLN A 116 16.21 -19.49 0.06
N LYS A 117 16.20 -20.51 -0.79
CA LYS A 117 17.39 -21.33 -1.09
C LYS A 117 18.47 -20.60 -1.87
N GLN A 118 18.12 -19.78 -2.86
CA GLN A 118 19.09 -19.16 -3.78
C GLN A 118 19.47 -17.72 -3.41
N LEU A 119 18.54 -16.98 -2.80
CA LEU A 119 18.72 -15.58 -2.43
C LEU A 119 18.80 -15.37 -0.92
N GLY A 120 18.48 -16.39 -0.11
CA GLY A 120 18.57 -16.32 1.35
C GLY A 120 17.45 -15.53 2.02
N VAL A 121 16.38 -15.20 1.29
CA VAL A 121 15.27 -14.37 1.78
C VAL A 121 14.06 -15.24 2.10
N ASP A 122 13.62 -15.24 3.36
CA ASP A 122 12.37 -15.88 3.78
C ASP A 122 11.20 -14.91 3.68
N LEU A 123 10.52 -14.93 2.54
CA LEU A 123 9.42 -14.00 2.26
C LEU A 123 8.17 -14.25 3.09
N GLN A 124 7.96 -15.48 3.57
CA GLN A 124 6.70 -15.81 4.24
C GLN A 124 6.55 -15.08 5.58
N ASN A 125 7.67 -14.82 6.25
CA ASN A 125 7.72 -14.17 7.55
C ASN A 125 7.81 -12.65 7.47
N ILE A 126 7.80 -12.06 6.27
CA ILE A 126 7.84 -10.61 6.10
C ILE A 126 6.42 -10.07 5.99
N PRO A 127 5.98 -9.18 6.92
CA PRO A 127 4.69 -8.53 6.83
C PRO A 127 4.54 -7.75 5.52
N GLY A 128 3.43 -7.98 4.83
CA GLY A 128 3.13 -7.31 3.55
C GLY A 128 3.80 -7.93 2.33
N ALA A 129 4.55 -9.04 2.47
CA ALA A 129 5.11 -9.74 1.32
C ALA A 129 4.05 -10.17 0.29
N GLY A 130 2.81 -10.41 0.73
CA GLY A 130 1.68 -10.73 -0.15
C GLY A 130 1.06 -9.55 -0.88
N ALA A 131 1.50 -8.31 -0.60
CA ALA A 131 0.95 -7.12 -1.22
C ALA A 131 1.04 -7.20 -2.75
N ALA A 132 -0.02 -6.74 -3.42
CA ALA A 132 -0.12 -6.71 -4.88
C ALA A 132 0.16 -8.06 -5.56
N GLY A 133 -0.37 -9.16 -5.01
CA GLY A 133 -0.17 -10.49 -5.60
C GLY A 133 1.24 -11.05 -5.41
N GLY A 134 1.90 -10.66 -4.32
CA GLY A 134 3.27 -11.06 -4.00
C GLY A 134 4.36 -10.12 -4.53
N LEU A 135 4.01 -9.05 -5.25
CA LEU A 135 4.99 -8.08 -5.75
C LEU A 135 5.72 -7.37 -4.60
N GLY A 136 5.08 -7.17 -3.45
CA GLY A 136 5.75 -6.68 -2.24
C GLY A 136 6.94 -7.58 -1.85
N GLY A 137 6.72 -8.89 -1.79
CA GLY A 137 7.78 -9.87 -1.54
C GLY A 137 8.82 -9.93 -2.66
N GLY A 138 8.38 -9.87 -3.92
CA GLY A 138 9.29 -9.80 -5.07
C GLY A 138 10.20 -8.58 -5.04
N ALA A 139 9.67 -7.42 -4.63
CA ALA A 139 10.46 -6.20 -4.50
C ALA A 139 11.59 -6.35 -3.47
N ILE A 140 11.32 -7.03 -2.36
CA ILE A 140 12.33 -7.34 -1.34
C ILE A 140 13.36 -8.33 -1.91
N ALA A 141 12.90 -9.46 -2.44
CA ALA A 141 13.77 -10.55 -2.89
C ALA A 141 14.67 -10.16 -4.08
N PHE A 142 14.14 -9.41 -5.04
CA PHE A 142 14.82 -9.13 -6.30
C PHE A 142 15.47 -7.75 -6.35
N PHE A 143 15.02 -6.80 -5.53
CA PHE A 143 15.50 -5.41 -5.62
C PHE A 143 15.95 -4.83 -4.29
N ASN A 144 16.01 -5.65 -3.23
CA ASN A 144 16.30 -5.19 -1.88
C ASN A 144 15.39 -4.01 -1.45
N GLY A 145 14.16 -4.01 -1.98
CA GLY A 145 13.17 -2.98 -1.69
C GLY A 145 12.67 -3.08 -0.26
N LYS A 146 12.11 -1.99 0.25
CA LYS A 146 11.54 -1.92 1.60
C LYS A 146 10.06 -1.63 1.51
N ILE A 147 9.24 -2.47 2.16
CA ILE A 147 7.83 -2.17 2.33
C ILE A 147 7.69 -1.17 3.46
N GLU A 148 7.10 -0.03 3.17
CA GLU A 148 6.80 1.01 4.14
C GLU A 148 5.35 1.47 3.99
N SER A 149 4.76 1.89 5.11
CA SER A 149 3.40 2.44 5.10
C SER A 149 3.35 3.68 4.21
N GLY A 150 2.31 3.76 3.39
CA GLY A 150 2.13 4.85 2.44
C GLY A 150 2.07 6.20 3.14
N ILE A 151 1.33 6.31 4.25
CA ILE A 151 1.22 7.56 4.99
C ILE A 151 2.56 7.97 5.61
N LYS A 152 3.38 7.02 6.06
CA LYS A 152 4.71 7.32 6.59
C LYS A 152 5.61 7.92 5.52
N ILE A 153 5.61 7.33 4.32
CA ILE A 153 6.37 7.85 3.18
C ILE A 153 5.93 9.29 2.85
N ILE A 154 4.63 9.52 2.70
CA ILE A 154 4.10 10.85 2.35
C ILE A 154 4.40 11.89 3.43
N LYS A 155 4.25 11.55 4.72
CA LYS A 155 4.60 12.45 5.83
C LYS A 155 6.06 12.85 5.81
N ASN A 156 6.95 11.90 5.54
CA ASN A 156 8.39 12.15 5.45
C ASN A 156 8.71 13.11 4.30
N ILE A 157 8.11 12.90 3.11
CA ILE A 157 8.30 13.79 1.95
C ILE A 157 7.76 15.18 2.24
N ALA A 158 6.58 15.28 2.86
CA ALA A 158 5.96 16.55 3.18
C ALA A 158 6.69 17.32 4.30
N GLY A 159 7.61 16.66 5.03
CA GLY A 159 8.19 17.18 6.27
C GLY A 159 7.12 17.45 7.33
N PHE A 160 6.06 16.65 7.35
CA PHE A 160 4.81 16.94 8.07
C PHE A 160 5.08 17.17 9.56
N ASP A 161 5.77 16.24 10.21
CA ASP A 161 6.04 16.29 11.66
C ASP A 161 6.83 17.52 12.08
N GLN A 162 7.67 18.09 11.21
CA GLN A 162 8.38 19.33 11.51
C GLN A 162 7.48 20.55 11.36
N LYS A 163 6.55 20.54 10.40
CA LYS A 163 5.66 21.66 10.10
C LYS A 163 4.57 21.86 11.15
N ILE A 164 4.18 20.80 11.85
CA ILE A 164 3.08 20.86 12.82
C ILE A 164 3.51 21.26 14.25
N LYS A 165 4.81 21.43 14.52
CA LYS A 165 5.36 21.65 15.89
C LYS A 165 4.73 22.80 16.67
N ASP A 166 4.43 23.89 15.97
CA ASP A 166 3.87 25.11 16.58
C ASP A 166 2.40 25.31 16.20
N ALA A 167 1.78 24.32 15.57
CA ALA A 167 0.39 24.41 15.17
C ALA A 167 -0.53 24.22 16.38
N ASN A 168 -1.54 25.09 16.51
CA ASN A 168 -2.62 24.90 17.49
C ASN A 168 -3.65 23.87 17.01
N TRP A 169 -3.89 23.86 15.69
CA TRP A 169 -4.85 22.98 15.03
C TRP A 169 -4.24 22.34 13.78
N ILE A 170 -4.61 21.09 13.55
CA ILE A 170 -4.42 20.41 12.27
C ILE A 170 -5.81 20.18 11.67
N ILE A 171 -6.00 20.66 10.44
CA ILE A 171 -7.22 20.42 9.66
C ILE A 171 -6.90 19.31 8.64
N THR A 172 -7.67 18.23 8.67
CA THR A 172 -7.53 17.10 7.75
C THR A 172 -8.89 16.60 7.27
N GLY A 173 -8.93 15.64 6.35
CA GLY A 173 -10.18 15.09 5.85
C GLY A 173 -10.00 13.96 4.84
N GLU A 174 -11.09 13.24 4.61
CA GLU A 174 -11.21 12.25 3.52
C GLU A 174 -12.68 12.06 3.14
N GLY A 175 -12.95 11.35 2.04
CA GLY A 175 -14.32 11.20 1.52
C GLY A 175 -15.27 10.46 2.47
N LYS A 176 -14.82 9.36 3.06
CA LYS A 176 -15.60 8.54 4.00
C LYS A 176 -14.69 8.08 5.12
N ILE A 177 -15.12 8.28 6.36
CA ILE A 177 -14.45 7.71 7.53
C ILE A 177 -15.14 6.39 7.89
N ASP A 178 -14.39 5.29 7.79
CA ASP A 178 -14.82 3.95 8.11
C ASP A 178 -13.71 3.17 8.87
N ALA A 179 -13.95 1.90 9.17
CA ALA A 179 -12.97 1.07 9.88
C ALA A 179 -11.59 0.99 9.19
N GLN A 180 -11.53 1.17 7.86
CA GLN A 180 -10.28 1.13 7.11
C GLN A 180 -9.48 2.44 7.22
N THR A 181 -10.11 3.57 7.53
CA THR A 181 -9.44 4.87 7.79
C THR A 181 -8.33 4.73 8.82
N PHE A 182 -8.59 3.93 9.86
CA PHE A 182 -7.68 3.74 10.97
C PHE A 182 -6.66 2.62 10.75
N SER A 183 -6.71 1.96 9.58
CA SER A 183 -5.80 0.89 9.19
C SER A 183 -4.58 1.41 8.43
N GLY A 184 -4.00 2.53 8.87
CA GLY A 184 -2.78 3.09 8.28
C GLY A 184 -2.98 4.14 7.18
N LYS A 185 -4.20 4.67 7.01
CA LYS A 185 -4.48 5.74 6.03
C LYS A 185 -4.12 7.14 6.58
N VAL A 186 -4.39 8.17 5.78
CA VAL A 186 -3.99 9.57 6.03
C VAL A 186 -4.37 10.07 7.42
N ILE A 187 -5.66 9.96 7.80
CA ILE A 187 -6.16 10.47 9.08
C ILE A 187 -5.43 9.80 10.25
N SER A 188 -5.20 8.48 10.20
CA SER A 188 -4.49 7.76 11.26
C SER A 188 -3.07 8.28 11.48
N GLY A 189 -2.33 8.55 10.40
CA GLY A 189 -0.98 9.09 10.48
C GLY A 189 -0.93 10.54 10.95
N VAL A 190 -1.95 11.33 10.64
CA VAL A 190 -2.11 12.70 11.15
C VAL A 190 -2.37 12.67 12.67
N LEU A 191 -3.33 11.87 13.12
CA LEU A 191 -3.68 11.74 14.53
C LEU A 191 -2.49 11.25 15.38
N GLU A 192 -1.70 10.30 14.87
CA GLU A 192 -0.50 9.84 15.56
C GLU A 192 0.50 10.97 15.81
N SER A 193 0.72 11.84 14.82
CA SER A 193 1.62 12.98 14.93
C SER A 193 1.06 14.08 15.82
N ALA A 194 -0.23 14.38 15.66
CA ALA A 194 -0.94 15.34 16.49
C ALA A 194 -0.85 14.97 17.97
N LYS A 195 -1.07 13.69 18.31
CA LYS A 195 -0.94 13.17 19.68
C LYS A 195 0.46 13.36 20.26
N LYS A 196 1.52 13.14 19.47
CA LYS A 196 2.91 13.34 19.92
C LYS A 196 3.21 14.80 20.24
N GLN A 197 2.58 15.73 19.53
CA GLN A 197 2.80 17.18 19.67
C GLN A 197 1.73 17.88 20.52
N LYS A 198 0.69 17.14 20.93
CA LYS A 198 -0.47 17.65 21.67
C LYS A 198 -1.19 18.75 20.90
N THR A 199 -1.27 18.61 19.58
CA THR A 199 -1.99 19.51 18.68
C THR A 199 -3.41 19.02 18.47
N ALA A 200 -4.39 19.92 18.50
CA ALA A 200 -5.79 19.57 18.27
C ALA A 200 -6.06 19.21 16.79
N VAL A 201 -6.98 18.29 16.53
CA VAL A 201 -7.30 17.81 15.17
C VAL A 201 -8.77 18.03 14.83
N ALA A 202 -9.00 18.76 13.75
CA ALA A 202 -10.29 18.90 13.11
C ALA A 202 -10.34 18.07 11.82
N VAL A 203 -11.34 17.20 11.71
CA VAL A 203 -11.56 16.30 10.59
C VAL A 203 -12.83 16.72 9.85
N PHE A 204 -12.70 16.96 8.55
CA PHE A 204 -13.83 17.21 7.65
C PHE A 204 -13.97 16.04 6.70
N CYS A 205 -15.12 15.38 6.70
CA CYS A 205 -15.35 14.22 5.83
C CYS A 205 -16.67 14.31 5.08
N GLY A 206 -16.78 13.58 3.98
CA GLY A 206 -18.06 13.43 3.27
C GLY A 206 -19.12 12.83 4.18
N ILE A 207 -18.82 11.67 4.75
CA ILE A 207 -19.65 10.94 5.72
C ILE A 207 -18.75 10.22 6.74
N SER A 208 -19.27 9.99 7.95
CA SER A 208 -18.60 9.22 8.99
C SER A 208 -19.47 8.07 9.49
N GLU A 209 -18.87 6.89 9.68
CA GLU A 209 -19.51 5.76 10.37
C GLU A 209 -19.14 5.71 11.87
N LEU A 210 -18.40 6.70 12.37
CA LEU A 210 -17.93 6.70 13.75
C LEU A 210 -19.01 7.13 14.73
N THR A 211 -19.03 6.43 15.86
CA THR A 211 -19.76 6.84 17.05
C THR A 211 -19.03 7.96 17.80
N THR A 212 -19.77 8.72 18.61
CA THR A 212 -19.19 9.76 19.49
C THR A 212 -18.10 9.21 20.42
N LEU A 213 -18.22 7.96 20.85
CA LEU A 213 -17.20 7.30 21.68
C LEU A 213 -15.90 7.09 20.89
N GLU A 214 -16.00 6.54 19.67
CA GLU A 214 -14.84 6.29 18.82
C GLU A 214 -14.12 7.59 18.44
N ILE A 215 -14.85 8.67 18.15
CA ILE A 215 -14.26 9.99 17.88
C ILE A 215 -13.34 10.42 19.03
N ARG A 216 -13.82 10.32 20.27
CA ARG A 216 -13.04 10.66 21.47
C ARG A 216 -11.85 9.73 21.67
N GLU A 217 -12.05 8.43 21.53
CA GLU A 217 -10.99 7.43 21.70
C GLU A 217 -9.86 7.59 20.68
N LYS A 218 -10.19 8.01 19.46
CA LYS A 218 -9.21 8.28 18.39
C LYS A 218 -8.48 9.62 18.55
N GLY A 219 -8.93 10.49 19.46
CA GLY A 219 -8.35 11.82 19.68
C GLY A 219 -8.68 12.80 18.57
N ILE A 220 -9.89 12.73 18.01
CA ILE A 220 -10.42 13.73 17.08
C ILE A 220 -11.15 14.79 17.92
N ASP A 221 -10.68 16.03 17.90
CA ASP A 221 -11.24 17.13 18.69
C ASP A 221 -12.47 17.76 18.03
N TYR A 222 -12.52 17.74 16.69
CA TYR A 222 -13.65 18.21 15.91
C TYR A 222 -13.89 17.30 14.70
N LEU A 223 -15.13 16.87 14.48
CA LEU A 223 -15.53 16.12 13.30
C LEU A 223 -16.74 16.79 12.63
N CYS A 224 -16.65 17.05 11.33
CA CYS A 224 -17.75 17.58 10.54
C CYS A 224 -18.00 16.74 9.30
N GLU A 225 -19.25 16.28 9.16
CA GLU A 225 -19.76 15.64 7.96
C GLU A 225 -20.35 16.70 7.02
N ILE A 226 -19.78 16.82 5.83
CA ILE A 226 -20.19 17.84 4.84
C ILE A 226 -21.37 17.37 3.97
N SER A 227 -21.67 16.07 3.94
CA SER A 227 -22.84 15.54 3.27
C SER A 227 -23.94 15.29 4.30
N LYS A 228 -24.79 16.30 4.52
CA LYS A 228 -25.94 16.18 5.42
C LYS A 228 -27.09 15.49 4.68
N ASN A 229 -27.72 14.50 5.32
CA ASN A 229 -28.90 13.74 4.86
C ASN A 229 -28.63 12.70 3.75
N GLU A 230 -29.58 11.77 3.57
CA GLU A 230 -29.63 10.80 2.47
C GLU A 230 -29.81 11.50 1.11
N ILE A 231 -28.73 12.09 0.59
CA ILE A 231 -28.67 12.65 -0.75
C ILE A 231 -28.01 11.66 -1.70
N SER A 232 -28.36 11.73 -2.99
CA SER A 232 -27.66 10.91 -4.00
C SER A 232 -26.18 11.28 -4.07
N LEU A 233 -25.33 10.29 -4.36
CA LEU A 233 -23.88 10.50 -4.51
C LEU A 233 -23.54 11.62 -5.50
N ASP A 234 -24.25 11.68 -6.63
CA ASP A 234 -24.08 12.74 -7.64
C ASP A 234 -24.34 14.15 -7.05
N THR A 235 -25.38 14.28 -6.23
CA THR A 235 -25.69 15.54 -5.54
C THR A 235 -24.65 15.88 -4.47
N ALA A 236 -24.16 14.88 -3.74
CA ALA A 236 -23.09 15.06 -2.77
C ALA A 236 -21.80 15.56 -3.43
N TYR A 237 -21.39 14.95 -4.54
CA TYR A 237 -20.21 15.38 -5.31
C TYR A 237 -20.34 16.81 -5.84
N LYS A 238 -21.50 17.16 -6.42
CA LYS A 238 -21.75 18.52 -6.94
C LYS A 238 -21.65 19.60 -5.88
N ASN A 239 -22.05 19.30 -4.64
CA ASN A 239 -22.08 20.26 -3.54
C ASN A 239 -20.83 20.20 -2.64
N THR A 240 -19.91 19.25 -2.85
CA THR A 240 -18.76 18.99 -1.97
C THR A 240 -17.96 20.26 -1.66
N PHE A 241 -17.60 21.04 -2.67
CA PHE A 241 -16.81 22.26 -2.47
C PHE A 241 -17.54 23.28 -1.60
N LYS A 242 -18.81 23.56 -1.93
CA LYS A 242 -19.63 24.53 -1.18
C LYS A 242 -19.79 24.08 0.27
N ASN A 243 -20.17 22.83 0.49
CA ASN A 243 -20.40 22.30 1.83
C ASN A 243 -19.12 22.29 2.67
N LEU A 244 -17.97 21.98 2.08
CA LEU A 244 -16.68 22.02 2.78
C LEU A 244 -16.29 23.45 3.16
N VAL A 245 -16.52 24.43 2.27
CA VAL A 245 -16.26 25.85 2.58
C VAL A 245 -17.17 26.34 3.71
N ASP A 246 -18.46 26.00 3.67
CA ASP A 246 -19.41 26.40 4.70
C ASP A 246 -19.06 25.75 6.05
N ALA A 247 -18.74 24.45 6.06
CA ALA A 247 -18.27 23.75 7.26
C ALA A 247 -16.97 24.37 7.83
N ALA A 248 -16.00 24.69 6.98
CA ALA A 248 -14.75 25.30 7.42
C ALA A 248 -14.96 26.71 8.00
N LYS A 249 -15.90 27.50 7.44
CA LYS A 249 -16.29 28.81 8.00
C LYS A 249 -16.90 28.67 9.38
N ASP A 250 -17.76 27.69 9.59
CA ASP A 250 -18.41 27.48 10.88
C ASP A 250 -17.40 27.03 11.93
N PHE A 251 -16.54 26.06 11.60
CA PHE A 251 -15.42 25.68 12.46
C PHE A 251 -14.52 26.87 12.82
N ALA A 252 -14.17 27.72 11.84
CA ALA A 252 -13.34 28.89 12.09
C ALA A 252 -13.97 29.87 13.09
N LYS A 253 -15.30 30.03 13.08
CA LYS A 253 -16.02 30.85 14.08
C LYS A 253 -16.00 30.22 15.47
N ASP A 254 -16.04 28.90 15.55
CA ASP A 254 -16.07 28.17 16.84
C ASP A 254 -14.71 28.22 17.58
N ILE A 255 -13.60 28.43 16.84
CA ILE A 255 -12.25 28.45 17.41
C ILE A 255 -11.61 29.84 17.51
N CYS A 256 -12.26 30.89 16.99
CA CYS A 256 -11.84 32.29 17.14
C CYS A 256 -12.49 32.92 18.37
#